data_AF-D7II79-F1
#
_entry.id   AF-D7II79-F1
#
_cell.length_a   1.000
_cell.length_b   1.000
_cell.length_c   1.000
_cell.angle_alpha   90.00
_cell.angle_beta   90.00
_cell.angle_gamma   90.00
#
_symmetry.space_group_name_H-M   'P 1'
#
loop_
_entity.id
_entity.type
_entity.pdbx_description
1 polymer ?
#
loop_
_entity_poly.entity_id
_entity_poly.type
_entity_poly.pdbx_seq_one_letter_code
_entity_poly.pdbx_strand_id
1 'polypeptide(L)'
;MDNYINTESLILDTLTDAPVVFEVNNKKYSIYPPTLGKTLLIDRLKRKLSINSECSKAAPLEEALRVCEENKEIVLQLLAYCTLRLKEEVQNEACIKERISVLSKLEADELATLLLTVISDTTVSDLIKHFGIDRDNENRRKIAQVKNSNNTVAFGGHSIWGTLIDFACERYGWSFDYVMWEISYNNLLMLFNDRPDSAYLTDEERKKAHLKHIGTVINADDPANMAKIKAMRWD
;
A
#
# COMPACT_ATOMS: atom_id res chain seq x y z
N MET A 1 3.62 -23.64 11.55
CA MET A 1 2.48 -23.64 10.61
C MET A 1 2.76 -22.49 9.67
N ASP A 2 3.25 -22.82 8.48
CA ASP A 2 3.61 -21.81 7.49
C ASP A 2 2.36 -21.08 7.05
N ASN A 3 2.33 -19.78 7.34
CA ASN A 3 1.24 -18.88 7.01
C ASN A 3 1.30 -18.62 5.50
N TYR A 4 0.78 -19.57 4.71
CA TYR A 4 0.51 -19.31 3.29
C TYR A 4 -0.59 -18.25 3.29
N ILE A 5 -0.19 -16.97 3.20
CA ILE A 5 -1.11 -15.90 2.85
C ILE A 5 -1.78 -16.38 1.57
N ASN A 6 -3.08 -16.67 1.63
CA ASN A 6 -3.84 -16.99 0.44
C ASN A 6 -3.83 -15.72 -0.41
N THR A 7 -2.88 -15.65 -1.34
CA THR A 7 -2.58 -14.42 -2.05
C THR A 7 -3.75 -14.03 -2.96
N GLU A 8 -4.53 -15.01 -3.42
CA GLU A 8 -5.78 -14.76 -4.14
C GLU A 8 -6.82 -14.04 -3.25
N SER A 9 -6.94 -14.45 -1.98
CA SER A 9 -7.78 -13.74 -1.00
C SER A 9 -7.28 -12.32 -0.80
N LEU A 10 -5.97 -12.12 -0.58
CA LEU A 10 -5.41 -10.79 -0.35
C LEU A 10 -5.65 -9.86 -1.56
N ILE A 11 -5.50 -10.38 -2.78
CA ILE A 11 -5.80 -9.64 -4.02
C ILE A 11 -7.28 -9.28 -4.06
N LEU A 12 -8.18 -10.24 -3.84
CA LEU A 12 -9.63 -10.01 -3.86
C LEU A 12 -10.05 -9.00 -2.79
N ASP A 13 -9.57 -9.17 -1.56
CA ASP A 13 -9.86 -8.31 -0.42
C ASP A 13 -9.38 -6.87 -0.69
N THR A 14 -8.21 -6.73 -1.31
CA THR A 14 -7.70 -5.41 -1.72
C THR A 14 -8.57 -4.79 -2.80
N LEU A 15 -8.88 -5.50 -3.88
CA LEU A 15 -9.67 -4.97 -5.01
C LEU A 15 -11.11 -4.62 -4.62
N THR A 16 -11.68 -5.33 -3.65
CA THR A 16 -13.07 -5.14 -3.19
C THR A 16 -13.19 -4.24 -1.96
N ASP A 17 -12.07 -3.72 -1.46
CA ASP A 17 -11.97 -3.00 -0.20
C ASP A 17 -12.65 -3.74 0.96
N ALA A 18 -12.40 -5.05 1.05
CA ALA A 18 -13.01 -5.91 2.05
C ALA A 18 -12.66 -5.42 3.47
N PRO A 19 -13.66 -5.10 4.31
CA PRO A 19 -13.40 -4.61 5.65
C PRO A 19 -13.17 -5.74 6.66
N VAL A 20 -12.46 -5.43 7.74
CA VAL A 20 -12.39 -6.31 8.92
C VAL A 20 -13.61 -6.04 9.79
N VAL A 21 -14.45 -7.06 10.00
CA VAL A 21 -15.71 -6.94 10.75
C VAL A 21 -15.50 -7.34 12.21
N PHE A 22 -16.09 -6.57 13.12
CA PHE A 22 -16.11 -6.85 14.55
C PHE A 22 -17.47 -6.47 15.15
N GLU A 23 -17.71 -6.83 16.41
CA GLU A 23 -18.99 -6.60 17.08
C GLU A 23 -18.79 -5.82 18.38
N VAL A 24 -19.68 -4.88 18.65
CA VAL A 24 -19.74 -4.15 19.93
C VAL A 24 -21.18 -4.14 20.40
N ASN A 25 -21.47 -4.77 21.54
CA ASN A 25 -22.82 -4.87 22.10
C ASN A 25 -23.87 -5.36 21.08
N ASN A 26 -23.62 -6.49 20.42
CA ASN A 26 -24.52 -7.10 19.43
C ASN A 26 -24.76 -6.25 18.16
N LYS A 27 -23.94 -5.23 17.92
CA LYS A 27 -23.94 -4.45 16.68
C LYS A 27 -22.64 -4.65 15.93
N LYS A 28 -22.75 -4.93 14.62
CA LYS A 28 -21.60 -5.12 13.74
C LYS A 28 -21.01 -3.78 13.30
N TYR A 29 -19.69 -3.72 13.33
CA TYR A 29 -18.88 -2.62 12.85
C TYR A 29 -17.76 -3.15 11.97
N SER A 30 -17.11 -2.25 11.25
CA SER A 30 -16.13 -2.59 10.24
C SER A 30 -14.97 -1.62 10.31
N ILE A 31 -13.74 -2.15 10.22
CA ILE A 31 -12.53 -1.39 9.89
C ILE A 31 -12.41 -1.44 8.38
N TYR A 32 -12.49 -0.27 7.73
CA TYR A 32 -12.39 -0.15 6.28
C TYR A 32 -10.94 0.12 5.87
N PRO A 33 -10.49 -0.39 4.71
CA PRO A 33 -9.27 0.10 4.08
C PRO A 33 -9.29 1.64 3.98
N PRO A 34 -8.28 2.34 4.49
CA PRO A 34 -8.31 3.79 4.55
C PRO A 34 -8.17 4.39 3.15
N THR A 35 -8.87 5.48 2.87
CA THR A 35 -8.62 6.32 1.69
C THR A 35 -7.39 7.20 1.95
N LEU A 36 -6.86 7.85 0.91
CA LEU A 36 -5.70 8.73 1.08
C LEU A 36 -5.93 9.81 2.16
N GLY A 37 -7.10 10.46 2.15
CA GLY A 37 -7.45 11.48 3.15
C GLY A 37 -7.49 10.92 4.58
N LYS A 38 -8.06 9.72 4.78
CA LYS A 38 -8.05 9.05 6.09
C LYS A 38 -6.64 8.66 6.50
N THR A 39 -5.82 8.14 5.59
CA THR A 39 -4.42 7.79 5.87
C THR A 39 -3.66 8.98 6.43
N LEU A 40 -3.79 10.17 5.84
CA LEU A 40 -3.13 11.39 6.34
C LEU A 40 -3.59 11.78 7.75
N LEU A 41 -4.88 11.63 8.07
CA LEU A 41 -5.44 11.88 9.40
C LEU A 41 -4.92 10.86 10.42
N ILE A 42 -4.95 9.58 10.05
CA ILE A 42 -4.49 8.45 10.86
C ILE A 42 -2.98 8.59 11.12
N ASP A 43 -2.16 8.89 10.12
CA ASP A 43 -0.71 9.04 10.27
C ASP A 43 -0.35 10.19 11.21
N ARG A 44 -1.14 11.27 11.21
CA ARG A 44 -0.99 12.35 12.18
C ARG A 44 -1.22 11.87 13.61
N LEU A 45 -2.19 10.98 13.83
CA LEU A 45 -2.45 10.39 15.14
C LEU A 45 -1.39 9.34 15.51
N LYS A 46 -0.99 8.48 14.56
CA LYS A 46 0.08 7.49 14.75
C LYS A 46 1.38 8.12 15.24
N ARG A 47 1.77 9.28 14.71
CA ARG A 47 2.95 10.04 15.18
C ARG A 47 2.87 10.53 16.63
N LYS A 48 1.66 10.65 17.19
CA LYS A 48 1.45 10.99 18.60
C LYS A 48 1.41 9.77 19.50
N LEU A 49 1.23 8.58 18.93
CA LEU A 49 1.37 7.34 19.67
C LEU A 49 2.86 7.10 19.87
N SER A 50 3.29 7.04 21.12
CA SER A 50 4.66 6.72 21.50
C SER A 50 4.94 5.23 21.36
N ILE A 51 4.73 4.67 20.15
CA ILE A 51 4.92 3.23 19.87
C ILE A 51 6.42 2.93 19.89
N ASN A 52 6.81 2.00 20.75
CA ASN A 52 8.17 1.49 20.81
C ASN A 52 8.38 0.47 19.69
N SER A 53 9.25 0.80 18.73
CA SER A 53 9.51 -0.04 17.56
C SER A 53 10.17 -1.38 17.88
N GLU A 54 10.91 -1.49 18.99
CA GLU A 54 11.52 -2.75 19.43
C GLU A 54 10.47 -3.66 20.05
N CYS A 55 9.67 -3.12 20.99
CA CYS A 55 8.56 -3.85 21.61
C CYS A 55 7.51 -4.26 20.58
N SER A 56 7.19 -3.39 19.62
CA SER A 56 6.24 -3.68 18.53
C SER A 56 6.66 -4.87 17.65
N LYS A 57 7.95 -5.22 17.61
CA LYS A 57 8.44 -6.40 16.90
C LYS A 57 8.51 -7.63 17.79
N ALA A 58 8.92 -7.47 19.05
CA ALA A 58 9.14 -8.58 19.98
C ALA A 58 7.84 -9.08 20.63
N ALA A 59 6.97 -8.16 21.04
CA ALA A 59 5.69 -8.43 21.71
C ALA A 59 4.61 -7.44 21.22
N PRO A 60 4.10 -7.61 19.97
CA PRO A 60 3.22 -6.63 19.35
C PRO A 60 1.93 -6.36 20.14
N LEU A 61 1.32 -7.40 20.72
CA LEU A 61 0.08 -7.26 21.49
C LEU A 61 0.29 -6.53 22.81
N GLU A 62 1.38 -6.82 23.53
CA GLU A 62 1.72 -6.14 24.79
C GLU A 62 2.00 -4.65 24.56
N GLU A 63 2.71 -4.33 23.48
CA GLU A 63 2.95 -2.95 23.10
C GLU A 63 1.65 -2.23 22.70
N ALA A 64 0.76 -2.90 21.96
CA ALA A 64 -0.54 -2.34 21.62
C ALA A 64 -1.40 -2.08 22.86
N LEU A 65 -1.43 -3.01 23.82
CA LEU A 65 -2.11 -2.85 25.12
C LEU A 65 -1.59 -1.63 25.89
N ARG A 66 -0.25 -1.52 26.05
CA ARG A 66 0.39 -0.38 26.71
C ARG A 66 -0.01 0.95 26.05
N VAL A 67 0.00 1.00 24.72
CA VAL A 67 -0.39 2.19 23.95
C VAL A 67 -1.88 2.53 24.14
N CYS A 68 -2.75 1.51 24.19
CA CYS A 68 -4.18 1.67 24.47
C CYS A 68 -4.45 2.23 25.88
N GLU A 69 -3.64 1.85 26.87
CA GLU A 69 -3.75 2.34 28.25
C GLU A 69 -3.23 3.78 28.38
N GLU A 70 -2.05 4.08 27.85
CA GLU A 70 -1.42 5.39 27.98
C GLU A 70 -2.06 6.47 27.10
N ASN A 71 -2.55 6.09 25.91
CA ASN A 71 -2.99 7.02 24.87
C ASN A 71 -4.43 6.73 24.40
N LYS A 72 -5.30 6.27 25.32
CA LYS A 72 -6.65 5.79 25.01
C LYS A 72 -7.45 6.72 24.10
N GLU A 73 -7.45 8.02 24.36
CA GLU A 73 -8.20 9.00 23.55
C GLU A 73 -7.73 9.07 22.10
N ILE A 74 -6.40 9.03 21.87
CA ILE A 74 -5.81 9.06 20.54
C ILE A 74 -6.12 7.76 19.80
N VAL A 75 -6.05 6.62 20.49
CA VAL A 75 -6.37 5.30 19.93
C VAL A 75 -7.85 5.24 19.52
N LEU A 76 -8.76 5.68 20.38
CA LEU A 76 -10.19 5.72 20.07
C LEU A 76 -10.49 6.62 18.86
N GLN A 77 -9.85 7.79 18.77
CA GLN A 77 -10.00 8.67 17.62
C GLN A 77 -9.46 8.04 16.33
N LEU A 78 -8.31 7.37 16.41
CA LEU A 78 -7.71 6.66 15.28
C LEU A 78 -8.63 5.55 14.77
N LEU A 79 -9.13 4.70 15.67
CA LEU A 79 -10.07 3.63 15.34
C LEU A 79 -11.41 4.18 14.84
N ALA A 80 -11.86 5.34 15.34
CA ALA A 80 -13.05 6.00 14.81
C ALA A 80 -12.87 6.34 13.31
N TYR A 81 -11.74 6.93 12.92
CA TYR A 81 -11.48 7.20 11.50
C TYR A 81 -11.41 5.94 10.64
N CYS A 82 -10.90 4.83 11.18
CA CYS A 82 -10.83 3.56 10.47
C CYS A 82 -12.21 2.88 10.31
N THR A 83 -13.18 3.23 11.17
CA THR A 83 -14.50 2.58 11.21
C THR A 83 -15.64 3.42 10.64
N LEU A 84 -15.36 4.67 10.28
CA LEU A 84 -16.23 5.53 9.46
C LEU A 84 -15.85 5.35 7.99
N ARG A 85 -16.84 5.26 7.10
CA ARG A 85 -16.61 4.92 5.69
C ARG A 85 -16.58 6.17 4.82
N LEU A 86 -17.58 7.02 4.96
CA LEU A 86 -17.81 8.13 4.05
C LEU A 86 -17.04 9.38 4.49
N LYS A 87 -16.71 10.21 3.51
CA LYS A 87 -16.06 11.51 3.75
C LYS A 87 -16.89 12.38 4.70
N GLU A 88 -18.20 12.42 4.52
CA GLU A 88 -19.13 13.23 5.31
C GLU A 88 -19.11 12.81 6.78
N GLU A 89 -18.98 11.52 7.05
CA GLU A 89 -18.86 10.98 8.41
C GLU A 89 -17.55 11.42 9.05
N VAL A 90 -16.43 11.33 8.31
CA VAL A 90 -15.09 11.70 8.78
C VAL A 90 -14.93 13.21 8.97
N GLN A 91 -15.68 14.03 8.22
CA GLN A 91 -15.67 15.48 8.35
C GLN A 91 -16.68 15.99 9.38
N ASN A 92 -17.54 15.12 9.92
CA ASN A 92 -18.54 15.45 10.92
C ASN A 92 -18.07 15.09 12.34
N GLU A 93 -17.77 16.11 13.14
CA GLU A 93 -17.31 15.93 14.52
C GLU A 93 -18.30 15.14 15.40
N ALA A 94 -19.61 15.27 15.17
CA ALA A 94 -20.62 14.51 15.91
C ALA A 94 -20.55 13.02 15.60
N CYS A 95 -20.37 12.65 14.31
CA CYS A 95 -20.20 11.25 13.90
C CYS A 95 -18.93 10.64 14.50
N ILE A 96 -17.83 11.39 14.53
CA ILE A 96 -16.58 10.95 15.17
C ILE A 96 -16.80 10.71 16.67
N LYS A 97 -17.41 11.67 17.38
CA LYS A 97 -17.68 11.57 18.82
C LYS A 97 -18.61 10.40 19.16
N GLU A 98 -19.66 10.19 18.37
CA GLU A 98 -20.55 9.04 18.51
C GLU A 98 -19.77 7.73 18.35
N ARG A 99 -18.92 7.64 17.31
CA ARG A 99 -18.11 6.44 17.08
C ARG A 99 -17.12 6.18 18.20
N ILE A 100 -16.46 7.22 18.72
CA ILE A 100 -15.59 7.12 19.90
C ILE A 100 -16.37 6.59 21.11
N SER A 101 -17.60 7.06 21.35
CA SER A 101 -18.44 6.59 22.45
C SER A 101 -18.87 5.12 22.31
N VAL A 102 -19.02 4.63 21.09
CA VAL A 102 -19.24 3.19 20.84
C VAL A 102 -17.97 2.41 21.17
N LEU A 103 -16.83 2.82 20.62
CA LEU A 103 -15.55 2.12 20.78
C LEU A 103 -15.03 2.17 22.22
N SER A 104 -15.37 3.19 23.00
CA SER A 104 -14.95 3.31 24.40
C SER A 104 -15.56 2.24 25.32
N LYS A 105 -16.54 1.48 24.83
CA LYS A 105 -17.17 0.36 25.55
C LYS A 105 -16.40 -0.95 25.40
N LEU A 106 -15.39 -0.99 24.54
CA LEU A 106 -14.51 -2.13 24.36
C LEU A 106 -13.48 -2.18 25.50
N GLU A 107 -13.11 -3.40 25.86
CA GLU A 107 -12.03 -3.67 26.81
C GLU A 107 -10.66 -3.37 26.17
N ALA A 108 -9.62 -3.25 27.01
CA ALA A 108 -8.29 -2.84 26.56
C ALA A 108 -7.67 -3.82 25.55
N ASP A 109 -7.90 -5.11 25.73
CA ASP A 109 -7.43 -6.20 24.84
C ASP A 109 -8.16 -6.19 23.49
N GLU A 110 -9.46 -5.90 23.49
CA GLU A 110 -10.23 -5.71 22.26
C GLU A 110 -9.72 -4.49 21.48
N LEU A 111 -9.50 -3.36 22.16
CA LEU A 111 -8.92 -2.15 21.56
C LEU A 111 -7.52 -2.39 21.00
N ALA A 112 -6.67 -3.11 21.74
CA ALA A 112 -5.33 -3.46 21.31
C ALA A 112 -5.33 -4.34 20.06
N THR A 113 -6.26 -5.31 19.98
CA THR A 113 -6.44 -6.18 18.81
C THR A 113 -6.85 -5.39 17.56
N LEU A 114 -7.81 -4.48 17.70
CA LEU A 114 -8.23 -3.59 16.62
C LEU A 114 -7.10 -2.64 16.19
N LEU A 115 -6.37 -2.07 17.15
CA LEU A 115 -5.23 -1.22 16.88
C LEU A 115 -4.16 -1.97 16.10
N LEU A 116 -3.83 -3.19 16.52
CA LEU A 116 -2.84 -4.05 15.86
C LEU A 116 -3.21 -4.30 14.39
N THR A 117 -4.50 -4.59 14.13
CA THR A 117 -5.03 -4.78 12.77
C THR A 117 -4.75 -3.55 11.88
N VAL A 118 -4.84 -2.34 12.43
CA VAL A 118 -4.63 -1.09 11.68
C VAL A 118 -3.14 -0.71 11.53
N ILE A 119 -2.31 -1.02 12.52
CA ILE A 119 -0.88 -0.63 12.49
C ILE A 119 0.01 -1.68 11.83
N SER A 120 -0.42 -2.95 11.81
CA SER A 120 0.30 -4.07 11.22
C SER A 120 -0.14 -4.40 9.80
N ASP A 121 -0.90 -3.54 9.12
CA ASP A 121 -1.30 -3.73 7.73
C ASP A 121 -0.06 -3.72 6.81
N THR A 122 0.29 -4.89 6.27
CA THR A 122 1.38 -5.10 5.30
C THR A 122 0.88 -5.34 3.88
N THR A 123 -0.42 -5.20 3.62
CA THR A 123 -1.09 -5.59 2.37
C THR A 123 -0.35 -5.11 1.12
N VAL A 124 -0.06 -3.81 1.02
CA VAL A 124 0.61 -3.24 -0.16
C VAL A 124 2.03 -3.78 -0.32
N SER A 125 2.77 -3.94 0.78
CA SER A 125 4.15 -4.48 0.74
C SER A 125 4.15 -5.93 0.27
N ASP A 126 3.19 -6.72 0.75
CA ASP A 126 3.06 -8.13 0.40
C ASP A 126 2.68 -8.29 -1.08
N LEU A 127 1.74 -7.47 -1.59
CA LEU A 127 1.38 -7.45 -3.00
C LEU A 127 2.53 -7.00 -3.90
N ILE A 128 3.23 -5.91 -3.53
CA ILE A 128 4.41 -5.42 -4.27
C ILE A 128 5.46 -6.53 -4.42
N LYS A 129 5.72 -7.26 -3.33
CA LYS A 129 6.69 -8.36 -3.33
C LYS A 129 6.19 -9.56 -4.14
N HIS A 130 4.91 -9.91 -4.01
CA HIS A 130 4.30 -11.03 -4.73
C HIS A 130 4.40 -10.85 -6.26
N PHE A 131 4.00 -9.67 -6.76
CA PHE A 131 4.06 -9.36 -8.19
C PHE A 131 5.47 -9.04 -8.70
N GLY A 132 6.46 -8.91 -7.80
CA GLY A 132 7.83 -8.55 -8.18
C GLY A 132 8.01 -7.09 -8.59
N ILE A 133 7.07 -6.22 -8.21
CA ILE A 133 7.07 -4.79 -8.51
C ILE A 133 8.27 -4.10 -7.82
N ASP A 134 8.74 -4.64 -6.70
CA ASP A 134 9.97 -4.22 -6.03
C ASP A 134 11.20 -4.31 -6.97
N ARG A 135 11.32 -5.42 -7.70
CA ARG A 135 12.40 -5.65 -8.69
C ARG A 135 12.27 -4.69 -9.88
N ASP A 136 11.05 -4.45 -10.35
CA ASP A 136 10.81 -3.51 -11.45
C ASP A 136 11.11 -2.07 -11.04
N ASN A 137 10.72 -1.68 -9.83
CA ASN A 137 11.09 -0.38 -9.25
C ASN A 137 12.60 -0.22 -9.11
N GLU A 138 13.32 -1.26 -8.70
CA GLU A 138 14.79 -1.25 -8.64
C GLU A 138 15.41 -1.10 -10.04
N ASN A 139 14.90 -1.85 -11.03
CA ASN A 139 15.34 -1.76 -12.42
C ASN A 139 15.09 -0.37 -13.01
N ARG A 140 13.92 0.24 -12.75
CA ARG A 140 13.60 1.64 -13.13
C ARG A 140 14.63 2.62 -12.58
N ARG A 141 15.01 2.48 -11.29
CA ARG A 141 16.04 3.33 -10.67
C ARG A 141 17.41 3.16 -11.33
N LYS A 142 17.82 1.92 -11.61
CA LYS A 142 19.09 1.63 -12.32
C LYS A 142 19.10 2.24 -13.72
N ILE A 143 18.01 2.09 -14.47
CA ILE A 143 17.83 2.68 -15.79
C ILE A 143 17.95 4.21 -15.73
N ALA A 144 17.25 4.84 -14.79
CA ALA A 144 17.28 6.29 -14.63
C ALA A 144 18.69 6.83 -14.32
N GLN A 145 19.53 6.06 -13.63
CA GLN A 145 20.91 6.44 -13.32
C GLN A 145 21.87 6.37 -14.51
N VAL A 146 21.64 5.44 -15.45
CA VAL A 146 22.55 5.24 -16.60
C VAL A 146 22.10 5.95 -17.87
N LYS A 147 20.82 6.32 -17.94
CA LYS A 147 20.25 6.92 -19.15
C LYS A 147 20.83 8.32 -19.36
N ASN A 148 21.54 8.50 -20.46
CA ASN A 148 22.08 9.80 -20.83
C ASN A 148 21.01 10.62 -21.55
N SER A 149 20.19 11.37 -20.80
CA SER A 149 19.26 12.33 -21.38
C SER A 149 19.92 13.70 -21.52
N ASN A 150 20.74 13.88 -22.57
CA ASN A 150 21.46 15.15 -22.81
C ASN A 150 20.54 16.39 -22.87
N ASN A 151 19.22 16.23 -23.06
CA ASN A 151 18.28 17.34 -23.25
C ASN A 151 16.98 17.24 -22.42
N THR A 152 16.86 16.34 -21.45
CA THR A 152 15.63 16.19 -20.65
C THR A 152 15.88 16.55 -19.20
N VAL A 153 15.25 17.62 -18.73
CA VAL A 153 15.22 18.02 -17.33
C VAL A 153 13.77 17.93 -16.85
N ALA A 154 13.53 17.12 -15.83
CA ALA A 154 12.22 17.01 -15.19
C ALA A 154 12.16 17.97 -13.99
N PHE A 155 11.02 18.63 -13.80
CA PHE A 155 10.76 19.54 -12.68
C PHE A 155 9.47 19.11 -11.97
N GLY A 156 9.43 19.23 -10.64
CA GLY A 156 8.25 18.85 -9.84
C GLY A 156 8.25 17.40 -9.38
N GLY A 157 7.11 16.93 -8.85
CA GLY A 157 6.98 15.55 -8.35
C GLY A 157 7.63 15.29 -6.99
N HIS A 158 7.75 16.30 -6.13
CA HIS A 158 8.38 16.17 -4.80
C HIS A 158 7.39 15.96 -3.65
N SER A 159 6.12 16.31 -3.87
CA SER A 159 5.06 16.23 -2.87
C SER A 159 4.00 15.23 -3.29
N ILE A 160 3.12 14.86 -2.36
CA ILE A 160 2.01 13.94 -2.64
C ILE A 160 1.08 14.44 -3.74
N TRP A 161 0.96 15.76 -3.89
CA TRP A 161 0.24 16.38 -4.99
C TRP A 161 0.87 15.99 -6.32
N GLY A 162 2.18 16.20 -6.51
CA GLY A 162 2.85 15.93 -7.78
C GLY A 162 3.20 14.46 -8.04
N THR A 163 3.22 13.60 -7.01
CA THR A 163 3.56 12.18 -7.20
C THR A 163 2.33 11.31 -7.39
N LEU A 164 1.35 11.39 -6.48
CA LEU A 164 0.25 10.44 -6.43
C LEU A 164 -1.06 11.04 -6.95
N ILE A 165 -1.39 12.26 -6.52
CA ILE A 165 -2.66 12.90 -6.86
C ILE A 165 -2.67 13.32 -8.32
N ASP A 166 -1.66 14.07 -8.75
CA ASP A 166 -1.49 14.51 -10.14
C ASP A 166 -1.46 13.32 -11.10
N PHE A 167 -0.71 12.27 -10.76
CA PHE A 167 -0.71 11.00 -11.49
C PHE A 167 -2.13 10.44 -11.69
N ALA A 168 -2.91 10.32 -10.62
CA ALA A 168 -4.24 9.73 -10.70
C ALA A 168 -5.22 10.62 -11.50
N CYS A 169 -5.15 11.94 -11.30
CA CYS A 169 -5.96 12.92 -12.02
C CYS A 169 -5.62 12.94 -13.52
N GLU A 170 -4.34 13.01 -13.89
CA GLU A 170 -3.91 13.07 -15.29
C GLU A 170 -4.16 11.75 -16.03
N ARG A 171 -3.81 10.61 -15.41
CA ARG A 171 -3.87 9.31 -16.08
C ARG A 171 -5.29 8.76 -16.19
N TYR A 172 -6.08 8.89 -15.13
CA TYR A 172 -7.41 8.26 -15.04
C TYR A 172 -8.56 9.27 -15.14
N GLY A 173 -8.28 10.58 -15.17
CA GLY A 173 -9.31 11.61 -15.24
C GLY A 173 -10.14 11.71 -13.95
N TRP A 174 -9.64 11.17 -12.84
CA TRP A 174 -10.36 11.18 -11.57
C TRP A 174 -10.35 12.56 -10.94
N SER A 175 -11.44 12.89 -10.24
CA SER A 175 -11.49 14.13 -9.46
C SER A 175 -10.55 14.03 -8.26
N PHE A 176 -10.03 15.18 -7.81
CA PHE A 176 -9.28 15.26 -6.56
C PHE A 176 -10.06 14.63 -5.38
N ASP A 177 -11.38 14.83 -5.36
CA ASP A 177 -12.23 14.30 -4.29
C ASP A 177 -12.28 12.77 -4.30
N TYR A 178 -12.42 12.17 -5.48
CA TYR A 178 -12.40 10.72 -5.65
C TYR A 178 -11.07 10.11 -5.18
N VAL A 179 -9.95 10.69 -5.61
CA VAL A 179 -8.60 10.23 -5.22
C VAL A 179 -8.38 10.33 -3.71
N MET A 180 -8.93 11.37 -3.07
CA MET A 180 -8.76 11.60 -1.65
C MET A 180 -9.67 10.74 -0.77
N TRP A 181 -10.91 10.48 -1.20
CA TRP A 181 -11.96 10.02 -0.29
C TRP A 181 -12.75 8.80 -0.75
N GLU A 182 -12.69 8.43 -2.03
CA GLU A 182 -13.54 7.35 -2.57
C GLU A 182 -12.76 6.07 -2.84
N ILE A 183 -11.53 6.18 -3.38
CA ILE A 183 -10.66 5.01 -3.59
C ILE A 183 -9.83 4.70 -2.34
N SER A 184 -9.68 3.41 -2.02
CA SER A 184 -8.76 3.01 -0.96
C SER A 184 -7.31 3.32 -1.32
N TYR A 185 -6.53 3.63 -0.29
CA TYR A 185 -5.12 3.97 -0.43
C TYR A 185 -4.31 2.77 -0.95
N ASN A 186 -4.70 1.55 -0.58
CA ASN A 186 -4.06 0.32 -1.07
C ASN A 186 -4.22 0.19 -2.59
N ASN A 187 -5.45 0.33 -3.12
CA ASN A 187 -5.69 0.30 -4.56
C ASN A 187 -4.97 1.44 -5.29
N LEU A 188 -5.02 2.67 -4.75
CA LEU A 188 -4.32 3.81 -5.33
C LEU A 188 -2.80 3.59 -5.42
N LEU A 189 -2.20 3.04 -4.35
CA LEU A 189 -0.77 2.70 -4.35
C LEU A 189 -0.44 1.57 -5.33
N MET A 190 -1.27 0.53 -5.44
CA MET A 190 -1.05 -0.53 -6.42
C MET A 190 -1.10 0.01 -7.84
N LEU A 191 -2.09 0.84 -8.18
CA LEU A 191 -2.18 1.50 -9.50
C LEU A 191 -0.99 2.40 -9.81
N PHE A 192 -0.41 3.04 -8.80
CA PHE A 192 0.78 3.87 -8.95
C PHE A 192 2.05 3.05 -9.14
N ASN A 193 2.25 2.00 -8.33
CA ASN A 193 3.47 1.20 -8.33
C ASN A 193 3.55 0.22 -9.50
N ASP A 194 2.41 -0.36 -9.89
CA ASP A 194 2.30 -1.36 -10.95
C ASP A 194 1.88 -0.76 -12.31
N ARG A 195 2.13 0.54 -12.50
CA ARG A 195 1.83 1.18 -13.78
C ARG A 195 2.70 0.60 -14.90
N PRO A 196 2.12 0.19 -16.04
CA PRO A 196 2.91 -0.21 -17.19
C PRO A 196 3.61 1.03 -17.76
N ASP A 197 4.92 0.91 -17.95
CA ASP A 197 5.80 1.94 -18.49
C ASP A 197 6.94 1.27 -19.26
N SER A 198 7.53 1.97 -20.22
CA SER A 198 8.61 1.44 -21.07
C SER A 198 9.73 2.46 -21.23
N ALA A 199 10.97 2.00 -21.12
CA ALA A 199 12.15 2.81 -21.38
C ALA A 199 12.98 2.18 -22.50
N TYR A 200 13.21 2.93 -23.56
CA TYR A 200 14.19 2.55 -24.59
C TYR A 200 15.61 2.73 -24.04
N LEU A 201 16.44 1.70 -24.25
CA LEU A 201 17.85 1.65 -23.85
C LEU A 201 18.71 1.22 -25.04
N THR A 202 19.86 1.87 -25.18
CA THR A 202 20.93 1.37 -26.05
C THR A 202 21.61 0.14 -25.43
N ASP A 203 22.32 -0.64 -26.24
CA ASP A 203 23.04 -1.84 -25.75
C ASP A 203 24.06 -1.50 -24.67
N GLU A 204 24.72 -0.34 -24.77
CA GLU A 204 25.68 0.14 -23.78
C GLU A 204 25.00 0.56 -22.47
N GLU A 205 23.87 1.26 -22.53
CA GLU A 205 23.07 1.60 -21.34
C GLU A 205 22.51 0.33 -20.66
N ARG A 206 22.04 -0.63 -21.46
CA ARG A 206 21.54 -1.92 -20.95
C ARG A 206 22.61 -2.70 -20.22
N LYS A 207 23.84 -2.77 -20.76
CA LYS A 207 24.99 -3.40 -20.09
C LYS A 207 25.34 -2.68 -18.79
N LYS A 208 25.40 -1.34 -18.80
CA LYS A 208 25.70 -0.51 -17.61
C LYS A 208 24.64 -0.61 -16.51
N ALA A 209 23.37 -0.76 -16.87
CA ALA A 209 22.28 -0.90 -15.91
C ALA A 209 22.29 -2.25 -15.17
N HIS A 210 23.11 -3.22 -15.59
CA HIS A 210 23.19 -4.57 -15.02
C HIS A 210 21.81 -5.20 -14.77
N LEU A 211 20.89 -5.00 -15.72
CA LEU A 211 19.52 -5.49 -15.59
C LEU A 211 19.54 -7.03 -15.55
N LYS A 212 18.95 -7.61 -14.50
CA LYS A 212 18.71 -9.05 -14.45
C LYS A 212 17.84 -9.42 -15.65
N HIS A 213 18.19 -10.47 -16.38
CA HIS A 213 17.41 -10.94 -17.53
C HIS A 213 15.96 -11.21 -17.10
N ILE A 214 15.03 -10.35 -17.53
CA ILE A 214 13.60 -10.66 -17.52
C ILE A 214 13.32 -11.33 -18.87
N GLY A 215 13.24 -12.66 -18.84
CA GLY A 215 13.04 -13.49 -20.02
C GLY A 215 14.28 -13.64 -20.90
N THR A 216 14.35 -14.81 -21.54
CA THR A 216 15.31 -15.11 -22.61
C THR A 216 14.96 -14.24 -23.82
N VAL A 217 15.62 -13.09 -23.97
CA VAL A 217 15.70 -12.45 -25.28
C VAL A 217 16.57 -13.36 -26.14
N ILE A 218 15.92 -14.27 -26.86
CA ILE A 218 16.58 -15.10 -27.86
C ILE A 218 16.80 -14.21 -29.08
N ASN A 219 18.07 -13.86 -29.35
CA ASN A 219 18.42 -13.27 -30.62
C ASN A 219 18.18 -14.35 -31.71
N ALA A 220 17.20 -14.12 -32.58
CA ALA A 220 16.83 -15.06 -33.65
C ALA A 220 17.91 -15.16 -34.74
N ASP A 221 18.80 -14.16 -34.83
CA ASP A 221 19.89 -14.11 -35.82
C ASP A 221 21.18 -14.79 -35.32
N ASP A 222 21.21 -15.27 -34.06
CA ASP A 222 22.32 -16.04 -33.51
C ASP A 222 22.16 -17.54 -33.83
N PRO A 223 23.07 -18.14 -34.63
CA PRO A 223 23.01 -19.56 -35.00
C PRO A 223 22.98 -20.52 -33.79
N ALA A 224 23.58 -20.14 -32.66
CA ALA A 224 23.61 -20.96 -31.45
C ALA A 224 22.23 -21.02 -30.75
N ASN A 225 21.40 -20.00 -30.94
CA ASN A 225 20.04 -19.97 -30.40
C ASN A 225 19.02 -20.69 -31.29
N MET A 226 19.28 -20.78 -32.59
CA MET A 226 18.47 -21.56 -33.53
C MET A 226 18.46 -23.05 -33.15
N ALA A 227 19.58 -23.57 -32.62
CA ALA A 227 19.68 -24.92 -32.08
C ALA A 227 18.83 -25.12 -30.82
N LYS A 228 18.75 -24.11 -29.94
CA LYS A 228 17.88 -24.14 -28.75
C LYS A 228 16.40 -24.11 -29.11
N ILE A 229 16.00 -23.30 -30.10
CA ILE A 229 14.61 -23.22 -30.59
C ILE A 229 14.18 -24.56 -31.24
N LYS A 230 15.05 -25.19 -32.03
CA LYS A 230 14.79 -26.51 -32.64
C LYS A 230 14.74 -27.66 -31.64
N ALA A 231 15.38 -27.50 -30.47
CA ALA A 231 15.39 -28.51 -29.41
C ALA A 231 14.20 -28.38 -28.45
N MET A 232 13.43 -27.29 -28.51
CA MET A 232 12.19 -27.16 -27.75
C MET A 232 11.14 -28.10 -28.36
N ARG A 233 10.58 -29.00 -27.55
CA ARG A 233 9.38 -29.74 -27.92
C ARG A 233 8.17 -28.86 -27.69
N TRP A 234 7.36 -28.72 -28.72
CA TRP A 234 6.13 -27.94 -28.72
C TRP A 234 5.00 -28.97 -28.70
N ASP A 235 4.65 -29.41 -27.50
CA ASP A 235 3.48 -30.25 -27.23
C ASP A 235 2.36 -29.36 -26.68
#